data_AF-A0A6G1R8T5-F1
#
_entry.id   AF-A0A6G1R8T5-F1
#
_cell.length_a   1.000
_cell.length_b   1.000
_cell.length_c   1.000
_cell.angle_alpha   90.00
_cell.angle_beta   90.00
_cell.angle_gamma   90.00
#
_symmetry.space_group_name_H-M   'P 1'
#
loop_
_entity.id
_entity.type
_entity.pdbx_description
1 polymer ?
#
loop_
_entity_poly.entity_id
_entity_poly.type
_entity_poly.pdbx_seq_one_letter_code
_entity_poly.pdbx_strand_id
1 'polypeptide(L)'
;CSYILAKTCGGPSLQPFVVKIEKVPRQKKKVSGIQELVVEVHGFTLTLRRGESRTVMVNSISHRLPATLNHGKVHLYHHGMGVHLETDFGLLVHYDLFNH
;
A
#
# COMPACT_ATOMS: atom_id res chain seq x y z
N CYS A 1 3.45 -6.69 -14.67
CA CYS A 1 2.83 -7.83 -13.95
C CYS A 1 2.43 -7.36 -12.56
N SER A 2 1.33 -7.89 -12.03
CA SER A 2 0.88 -7.67 -10.66
C SER A 2 1.01 -8.96 -9.84
N TYR A 3 1.41 -8.86 -8.57
CA TYR A 3 1.58 -9.99 -7.66
C TYR A 3 0.88 -9.70 -6.34
N ILE A 4 0.05 -10.65 -5.85
CA ILE A 4 -0.54 -10.58 -4.52
C ILE A 4 0.52 -11.04 -3.51
N LEU A 5 0.83 -10.20 -2.53
CA LEU A 5 1.73 -10.53 -1.42
C LEU A 5 0.96 -11.17 -0.27
N ALA A 6 -0.20 -10.61 0.05
CA ALA A 6 -1.07 -11.10 1.10
C ALA A 6 -2.52 -10.78 0.74
N LYS A 7 -3.44 -11.67 1.13
CA LYS A 7 -4.88 -11.41 1.06
C LYS A 7 -5.60 -12.20 2.13
N THR A 8 -6.77 -11.72 2.53
CA THR A 8 -7.71 -12.53 3.30
C THR A 8 -8.39 -13.55 2.38
N CYS A 9 -8.49 -14.81 2.80
CA CYS A 9 -9.11 -15.90 2.03
C CYS A 9 -10.55 -16.23 2.47
N GLY A 10 -11.12 -15.47 3.40
CA GLY A 10 -12.50 -15.59 3.87
C GLY A 10 -12.61 -16.00 5.35
N GLY A 11 -13.85 -15.94 5.86
CA GLY A 11 -14.20 -16.21 7.25
C GLY A 11 -15.11 -15.08 7.79
N PRO A 12 -16.21 -15.40 8.49
CA PRO A 12 -17.21 -14.41 8.90
C PRO A 12 -16.67 -13.35 9.88
N SER A 13 -15.54 -13.61 10.54
CA SER A 13 -14.91 -12.73 11.52
C SER A 13 -13.69 -11.96 11.01
N LEU A 14 -13.26 -12.17 9.76
CA LEU A 14 -12.04 -11.56 9.24
C LEU A 14 -12.35 -10.34 8.36
N GLN A 15 -11.67 -9.23 8.62
CA GLN A 15 -11.75 -8.04 7.78
C GLN A 15 -11.08 -8.29 6.42
N PRO A 16 -11.78 -8.11 5.28
CA PRO A 16 -11.20 -8.32 3.97
C PRO A 16 -10.10 -7.30 3.65
N PHE A 17 -8.97 -7.80 3.16
CA PHE A 17 -7.93 -6.96 2.57
C PHE A 17 -7.15 -7.70 1.48
N VAL A 18 -6.53 -6.92 0.59
CA VAL A 18 -5.56 -7.40 -0.40
C VAL A 18 -4.36 -6.47 -0.42
N VAL A 19 -3.15 -7.04 -0.36
CA VAL A 19 -1.88 -6.34 -0.57
C VAL A 19 -1.24 -6.91 -1.82
N LYS A 20 -1.02 -6.07 -2.83
CA LYS A 20 -0.42 -6.46 -4.11
C LYS A 20 0.61 -5.44 -4.57
N ILE A 21 1.56 -5.90 -5.37
CA ILE A 21 2.60 -5.05 -5.96
C ILE A 21 2.54 -5.10 -7.48
N GLU A 22 2.89 -3.98 -8.11
CA GLU A 22 3.13 -3.90 -9.53
C GLU A 22 4.63 -3.78 -9.79
N LYS A 23 5.18 -4.64 -10.65
CA LYS A 23 6.59 -4.57 -11.05
C LYS A 23 6.76 -3.72 -12.30
N VAL A 24 7.89 -3.00 -12.36
CA VAL A 24 8.32 -2.27 -13.55
C VAL A 24 8.38 -3.23 -14.75
N PRO A 25 7.87 -2.83 -15.93
CA PRO A 25 8.02 -3.62 -17.15
C PRO A 25 9.50 -3.93 -17.42
N ARG A 26 9.83 -5.18 -17.76
CA ARG A 26 11.20 -5.57 -18.09
C ARG A 26 11.65 -4.85 -19.37
N GLN A 27 12.37 -3.74 -19.24
CA GLN A 27 13.12 -3.12 -20.33
C GLN A 27 14.60 -3.05 -19.97
N LYS A 28 15.42 -3.90 -20.59
CA LYS A 28 16.91 -3.93 -20.66
C LYS A 28 17.74 -3.73 -19.36
N LYS A 29 17.16 -3.41 -18.21
CA LYS A 29 17.81 -3.31 -16.90
C LYS A 29 17.71 -4.64 -16.16
N LYS A 30 18.83 -5.05 -15.54
CA LYS A 30 19.02 -6.35 -14.87
C LYS A 30 18.23 -6.54 -13.56
N VAL A 31 17.55 -5.52 -13.04
CA VAL A 31 16.80 -5.62 -11.76
C VAL A 31 15.37 -5.12 -11.96
N SER A 32 14.39 -5.98 -11.69
CA SER A 32 12.96 -5.62 -11.65
C SER A 32 12.61 -5.12 -10.24
N GLY A 33 12.45 -3.81 -10.06
CA GLY A 33 11.97 -3.24 -8.80
C GLY A 33 10.44 -3.20 -8.72
N ILE A 34 9.94 -2.92 -7.52
CA ILE A 34 8.53 -2.60 -7.27
C ILE A 34 8.26 -1.17 -7.78
N GLN A 35 7.24 -1.02 -8.63
CA GLN A 35 6.77 0.28 -9.12
C GLN A 35 5.74 0.86 -8.15
N GLU A 36 4.74 0.06 -7.78
CA GLU A 36 3.65 0.48 -6.89
C GLU A 36 3.28 -0.65 -5.92
N LEU A 37 2.93 -0.27 -4.70
CA LEU A 37 2.25 -1.11 -3.72
C LEU A 37 0.79 -0.67 -3.66
N VAL A 38 -0.14 -1.61 -3.78
CA VAL A 38 -1.58 -1.38 -3.71
C VAL A 38 -2.17 -2.16 -2.54
N VAL A 39 -2.90 -1.46 -1.68
CA VAL A 39 -3.63 -2.03 -0.55
C VAL A 39 -5.12 -1.75 -0.74
N GLU A 40 -5.91 -2.80 -0.84
CA GLU A 40 -7.37 -2.74 -0.86
C GLU A 40 -7.88 -3.11 0.54
N VAL A 41 -8.49 -2.16 1.25
CA VAL A 41 -8.94 -2.35 2.64
C VAL A 41 -10.06 -1.38 2.99
N HIS A 42 -11.06 -1.82 3.76
CA HIS A 42 -12.20 -0.99 4.19
C HIS A 42 -12.92 -0.27 3.02
N GLY A 43 -12.92 -0.86 1.82
CA GLY A 43 -13.50 -0.26 0.61
C GLY A 43 -12.64 0.83 -0.05
N PHE A 44 -11.41 1.06 0.43
CA PHE A 44 -10.45 1.97 -0.18
C PHE A 44 -9.42 1.19 -1.01
N THR A 45 -9.02 1.77 -2.13
CA THR A 45 -7.82 1.39 -2.88
C THR A 45 -6.73 2.41 -2.60
N LEU A 46 -5.68 1.97 -1.91
CA LEU A 46 -4.56 2.79 -1.47
C LEU A 46 -3.34 2.43 -2.32
N THR A 47 -2.80 3.37 -3.08
CA THR A 47 -1.62 3.15 -3.92
C THR A 47 -0.45 4.00 -3.45
N LEU A 48 0.65 3.31 -3.11
CA LEU A 48 1.94 3.88 -2.73
C LEU A 48 2.91 3.71 -3.90
N ARG A 49 3.36 4.81 -4.48
CA ARG A 49 4.24 4.82 -5.64
C ARG A 49 5.69 4.99 -5.21
N ARG A 50 6.59 4.25 -5.86
CA ARG A 50 8.03 4.38 -5.64
C ARG A 50 8.47 5.85 -5.78
N GLY A 51 9.22 6.35 -4.80
CA GLY A 51 9.74 7.72 -4.76
C GLY A 51 8.75 8.79 -4.29
N GLU A 52 7.46 8.47 -4.17
CA GLU A 52 6.44 9.39 -3.67
C GLU A 52 6.21 9.18 -2.17
N SER A 53 7.12 9.68 -1.33
CA SER A 53 6.95 9.50 0.12
C SER A 53 5.79 10.33 0.66
N ARG A 54 5.59 11.54 0.14
CA ARG A 54 4.71 12.57 0.72
C ARG A 54 3.22 12.38 0.49
N THR A 55 2.88 11.46 -0.39
CA THR A 55 1.53 11.31 -0.89
C THR A 55 1.14 9.85 -1.01
N VAL A 56 -0.14 9.59 -0.84
CA VAL A 56 -0.78 8.32 -1.16
C VAL A 56 -1.95 8.59 -2.09
N MET A 57 -2.17 7.72 -3.07
CA MET A 57 -3.41 7.76 -3.86
C MET A 57 -4.49 6.99 -3.11
N VAL A 58 -5.58 7.65 -2.75
CA VAL A 58 -6.78 7.03 -2.16
C VAL A 58 -7.87 7.08 -3.21
N ASN A 59 -8.34 5.92 -3.69
CA ASN A 59 -9.35 5.83 -4.75
C ASN A 59 -9.01 6.71 -5.96
N SER A 60 -7.75 6.69 -6.40
CA SER A 60 -7.23 7.48 -7.52
C SER A 60 -7.17 9.01 -7.30
N ILE A 61 -7.36 9.50 -6.07
CA ILE A 61 -7.15 10.90 -5.69
C ILE A 61 -5.88 11.00 -4.84
N SER A 62 -5.04 12.00 -5.08
CA SER A 62 -3.81 12.19 -4.30
C SER A 62 -4.10 12.86 -2.95
N HIS A 63 -3.65 12.24 -1.86
CA HIS A 63 -3.73 12.76 -0.50
C HIS A 63 -2.33 12.93 0.09
N ARG A 64 -2.12 14.04 0.80
CA ARG A 64 -0.88 14.24 1.58
C ARG A 64 -0.91 13.39 2.83
N LEU A 65 0.25 12.87 3.22
CA LEU A 65 0.43 12.19 4.50
C LEU A 65 0.78 13.21 5.61
N PRO A 66 0.38 12.94 6.88
CA PRO A 66 -0.41 11.78 7.31
C PRO A 66 -1.87 11.87 6.88
N ALA A 67 -2.49 10.72 6.65
CA ALA A 67 -3.90 10.60 6.30
C ALA A 67 -4.59 9.61 7.23
N THR A 68 -5.82 9.95 7.65
CA THR A 68 -6.68 9.07 8.42
C THR A 68 -7.98 8.87 7.66
N LEU A 69 -8.36 7.62 7.44
CA LEU A 69 -9.54 7.25 6.66
C LEU A 69 -10.50 6.45 7.54
N ASN A 70 -11.76 6.38 7.08
CA ASN A 70 -12.79 5.56 7.69
C ASN A 70 -12.93 5.76 9.21
N HIS A 71 -13.04 7.03 9.66
CA HIS A 71 -13.18 7.39 11.07
C HIS A 71 -12.08 6.85 11.99
N GLY A 72 -10.83 6.75 11.50
CA GLY A 72 -9.71 6.25 12.31
C GLY A 72 -9.42 4.77 12.15
N LYS A 73 -10.09 4.07 11.22
CA LYS A 73 -9.82 2.64 10.99
C LYS A 73 -8.62 2.37 10.10
N VAL A 74 -8.15 3.37 9.37
CA VAL A 74 -6.94 3.29 8.56
C VAL A 74 -6.12 4.55 8.78
N HIS A 75 -4.87 4.37 9.19
CA HIS A 75 -3.90 5.44 9.35
C HIS A 75 -2.74 5.22 8.40
N LEU A 76 -2.37 6.28 7.69
CA LEU A 76 -1.18 6.29 6.84
C LEU A 76 -0.27 7.42 7.27
N TYR A 77 1.01 7.14 7.46
CA TYR A 77 1.98 8.14 7.87
C TYR A 77 3.38 7.80 7.38
N HIS A 78 4.21 8.82 7.31
CA HIS A 78 5.63 8.64 7.01
C HIS A 78 6.38 8.06 8.18
N HIS A 79 7.27 7.12 7.87
CA HIS A 79 8.24 6.65 8.85
C HIS A 79 9.57 6.36 8.15
N GLY A 80 10.62 7.08 8.56
CA GLY A 80 11.91 7.06 7.89
C GLY A 80 11.81 7.41 6.40
N MET A 81 12.30 6.51 5.54
CA MET A 81 12.28 6.66 4.09
C MET A 81 11.05 6.01 3.42
N GLY A 82 10.07 5.56 4.21
CA GLY A 82 8.92 4.81 3.73
C GLY A 82 7.59 5.36 4.22
N VAL A 83 6.55 4.58 3.97
CA VAL A 83 5.18 4.82 4.45
C VAL A 83 4.73 3.62 5.27
N HIS A 84 4.10 3.90 6.40
CA HIS A 84 3.41 2.95 7.23
C HIS A 84 1.91 3.08 7.01
N LEU A 85 1.23 1.93 6.94
CA LEU A 85 -0.23 1.82 6.96
C LEU A 85 -0.61 0.91 8.11
N GLU A 86 -1.54 1.39 8.92
CA GLU A 86 -2.08 0.68 10.08
C GLU A 86 -3.60 0.62 9.98
N THR A 87 -4.18 -0.52 10.36
CA THR A 87 -5.63 -0.70 10.43
C THR A 87 -6.10 -1.06 11.83
N ASP A 88 -7.38 -0.78 12.12
CA ASP A 88 -8.06 -1.13 13.38
C ASP A 88 -8.05 -2.64 13.71
N PHE A 89 -7.95 -3.49 12.69
CA PHE A 89 -7.87 -4.95 12.86
C PHE A 89 -6.43 -5.48 12.93
N GLY A 90 -5.42 -4.60 13.00
CA GLY A 90 -4.03 -4.97 13.25
C GLY A 90 -3.20 -5.30 12.01
N LEU A 91 -3.67 -4.97 10.80
CA LEU A 91 -2.82 -5.04 9.61
C LEU A 91 -1.83 -3.87 9.63
N LEU A 92 -0.55 -4.21 9.61
CA LEU A 92 0.57 -3.29 9.55
C LEU A 92 1.32 -3.50 8.23
N VAL A 93 1.40 -2.49 7.39
CA VAL A 93 2.13 -2.53 6.12
C VAL A 93 3.20 -1.45 6.12
N HIS A 94 4.46 -1.87 6.03
CA HIS A 94 5.59 -0.97 5.89
C HIS A 94 6.15 -1.07 4.47
N TYR A 95 6.23 0.06 3.78
CA TYR A 95 6.80 0.13 2.44
C TYR A 95 7.95 1.14 2.42
N ASP A 96 9.17 0.63 2.33
CA ASP A 96 10.34 1.43 1.96
C ASP A 96 10.13 1.94 0.51
N LEU A 97 10.60 3.12 0.14
CA LEU A 97 10.36 3.68 -1.20
C LEU A 97 11.56 3.56 -2.14
N PHE A 98 12.67 3.01 -1.67
CA PHE A 98 13.96 3.05 -2.35
C PHE A 98 14.59 1.66 -2.52
N ASN A 99 14.44 0.75 -1.56
CA ASN A 99 15.19 -0.50 -1.50
C ASN A 99 14.33 -1.74 -1.83
N HIS A 100 14.03 -2.00 -3.12
CA HIS A 100 13.28 -3.17 -3.60
C HIS A 100 13.65 -3.65 -5.01
#